data_AF-A0A2K8Z848-F1
#
_entry.id   AF-A0A2K8Z848-F1
#
_cell.length_a   1.000
_cell.length_b   1.000
_cell.length_c   1.000
_cell.angle_alpha   90.00
_cell.angle_beta   90.00
_cell.angle_gamma   90.00
#
_symmetry.space_group_name_H-M   'P 1'
#
loop_
_entity.id
_entity.type
_entity.pdbx_description
1 polymer ?
#
loop_
_entity_poly.entity_id
_entity_poly.type
_entity_poly.pdbx_seq_one_letter_code
_entity_poly.pdbx_strand_id
1 'polypeptide(L)'
;MNVSSKLSTRYILFIPAYWACLFGEIITIAYQSKEYWNGDLKKANEGNPVDAFLMAIHVSGIFLISAAWLIIIGLIGSFIHYKYLKIFILFVLLAHTWGASSWLSQNYGFWSVMVFILFNSVLFVKTEEYHLSTYKAYMLDKRIEDL
;
A
#
# COMPACT_ATOMS: atom_id res chain seq x y z
N MET A 1 18.99 11.22 -25.10
CA MET A 1 19.19 11.04 -23.64
C MET A 1 18.52 9.75 -23.23
N ASN A 2 19.30 8.69 -23.02
CA ASN A 2 18.84 7.33 -22.78
C ASN A 2 18.74 7.11 -21.26
N VAL A 3 17.57 7.42 -20.67
CA VAL A 3 17.31 7.13 -19.26
C VAL A 3 16.63 5.77 -19.18
N SER A 4 17.42 4.73 -18.93
CA SER A 4 17.09 3.59 -18.05
C SER A 4 15.60 3.16 -18.01
N SER A 5 15.03 2.77 -19.16
CA SER A 5 13.65 2.29 -19.26
C SER A 5 13.39 0.98 -18.50
N LYS A 6 14.45 0.26 -18.12
CA LYS A 6 14.41 -0.99 -17.35
C LYS A 6 14.04 -0.81 -15.87
N LEU A 7 14.35 0.35 -15.28
CA LEU A 7 14.25 0.52 -13.83
C LEU A 7 12.94 1.22 -13.41
N SER A 8 12.39 2.15 -14.21
CA SER A 8 11.25 2.96 -13.77
C SER A 8 9.90 2.23 -13.77
N THR A 9 9.71 1.25 -14.65
CA THR A 9 8.41 0.58 -14.83
C THR A 9 8.10 -0.44 -13.75
N ARG A 10 9.09 -1.05 -13.10
CA ARG A 10 8.85 -1.99 -12.02
C ARG A 10 8.29 -1.31 -10.78
N TYR A 11 8.76 -0.09 -10.48
CA TYR A 11 8.34 0.64 -9.29
C TYR A 11 6.87 1.06 -9.34
N ILE A 12 6.26 1.10 -10.53
CA ILE A 12 4.82 1.37 -10.65
C ILE A 12 3.96 0.31 -9.95
N LEU A 13 4.47 -0.92 -9.81
CA LEU A 13 3.78 -2.01 -9.14
C LEU A 13 3.63 -1.76 -7.63
N PHE A 14 4.37 -0.83 -7.04
CA PHE A 14 4.23 -0.50 -5.62
C PHE A 14 3.06 0.44 -5.33
N ILE A 15 2.55 1.15 -6.36
CA ILE A 15 1.49 2.14 -6.20
C ILE A 15 0.27 1.58 -5.46
N PRO A 16 -0.30 0.42 -5.80
CA PRO A 16 -1.48 -0.10 -5.12
C PRO A 16 -1.22 -0.38 -3.63
N ALA A 17 -0.07 -0.99 -3.32
CA ALA A 17 0.30 -1.30 -1.93
C ALA A 17 0.51 -0.03 -1.11
N TYR A 18 1.30 0.92 -1.61
CA TYR A 18 1.56 2.18 -0.91
C TYR A 18 0.30 3.01 -0.75
N TRP A 19 -0.56 3.06 -1.77
CA TRP A 19 -1.86 3.69 -1.67
C TRP A 19 -2.69 3.10 -0.53
N ALA A 20 -2.86 1.77 -0.49
CA ALA A 20 -3.69 1.14 0.54
C ALA A 20 -3.12 1.35 1.94
N CYS A 21 -1.80 1.26 2.10
CA CYS A 21 -1.14 1.60 3.37
C CYS A 21 -1.44 3.04 3.76
N LEU A 22 -1.14 4.02 2.90
CA LEU A 22 -1.34 5.44 3.21
C LEU A 22 -2.81 5.76 3.51
N PHE A 23 -3.73 5.23 2.72
CA PHE A 23 -5.16 5.42 2.95
C PHE A 23 -5.60 4.80 4.29
N GLY A 24 -5.14 3.58 4.60
CA GLY A 24 -5.36 2.92 5.88
C GLY A 24 -4.90 3.76 7.06
N GLU A 25 -3.71 4.35 6.97
CA GLU A 25 -3.18 5.18 8.04
C GLU A 25 -3.90 6.51 8.17
N ILE A 26 -4.23 7.15 7.04
CA ILE A 26 -5.02 8.39 7.05
C ILE A 26 -6.37 8.15 7.72
N ILE A 27 -7.04 7.04 7.41
CA ILE A 27 -8.35 6.75 8.00
C ILE A 27 -8.23 6.39 9.49
N THR A 28 -7.22 5.61 9.89
CA THR A 28 -6.94 5.34 11.30
C THR A 28 -6.68 6.63 12.06
N ILE A 29 -5.81 7.51 11.55
CA ILE A 29 -5.48 8.80 12.19
C ILE A 29 -6.73 9.67 12.33
N ALA A 30 -7.53 9.78 11.26
CA ALA A 30 -8.71 10.64 11.23
C ALA A 30 -9.81 10.19 12.18
N TYR A 31 -9.97 8.87 12.38
CA TYR A 31 -11.02 8.29 13.21
C TYR A 31 -10.55 7.81 14.58
N GLN A 32 -9.27 7.99 14.91
CA GLN A 32 -8.84 7.81 16.29
C GLN A 32 -9.59 8.74 17.23
N SER A 33 -9.87 8.23 18.42
CA SER A 33 -10.63 8.95 19.43
C SER A 33 -9.92 10.23 19.88
N LYS A 34 -10.69 11.25 20.28
CA LYS A 34 -10.10 12.49 20.83
C LYS A 34 -9.34 12.20 22.12
N GLU A 35 -9.82 11.24 22.91
CA GLU A 35 -9.20 10.75 24.13
C GLU A 35 -7.81 10.19 23.85
N TYR A 36 -7.65 9.39 22.80
CA TYR A 36 -6.34 8.90 22.36
C TYR A 36 -5.40 10.05 22.02
N TRP A 37 -5.85 11.01 21.19
CA TRP A 37 -5.04 12.17 20.82
C TRP A 37 -4.70 13.09 22.01
N ASN A 38 -5.53 13.10 23.05
CA ASN A 38 -5.28 13.82 24.30
C ASN A 38 -4.39 13.04 25.30
N GLY A 39 -3.87 11.87 24.90
CA GLY A 39 -2.89 11.12 25.68
C GLY A 39 -3.43 9.91 26.45
N ASP A 40 -4.73 9.59 26.37
CA ASP A 40 -5.24 8.32 26.91
C ASP A 40 -4.91 7.17 25.94
N LEU A 41 -3.67 6.67 26.03
CA LEU A 41 -3.14 5.64 25.13
C LEU A 41 -3.89 4.30 25.24
N LYS A 42 -4.71 4.08 26.28
CA LYS A 42 -5.58 2.90 26.40
C LYS A 42 -6.73 2.92 25.40
N LYS A 43 -6.99 4.08 24.79
CA LYS A 43 -7.99 4.27 23.73
C LYS A 43 -7.43 4.08 22.32
N ALA A 44 -6.17 3.64 22.19
CA ALA A 44 -5.62 3.23 20.91
C ALA A 44 -6.51 2.12 20.30
N ASN A 45 -7.08 2.40 19.13
CA ASN A 45 -7.95 1.48 18.43
C ASN A 45 -7.30 1.08 17.10
N GLU A 46 -6.57 -0.03 17.07
CA GLU A 46 -5.91 -0.51 15.86
C GLU A 46 -6.04 -2.03 15.79
N GLY A 47 -6.39 -2.54 14.61
CA GLY A 47 -6.59 -3.97 14.38
C GLY A 47 -5.27 -4.74 14.27
N ASN A 48 -4.19 -4.08 13.83
CA ASN A 48 -2.85 -4.66 13.82
C ASN A 48 -2.25 -4.66 15.24
N PRO A 49 -1.93 -5.83 15.83
CA PRO A 49 -1.37 -5.91 17.18
C PRO A 49 -0.04 -5.18 17.37
N VAL A 50 0.79 -5.11 16.32
CA VAL A 50 2.10 -4.42 16.38
C VAL A 50 1.89 -2.91 16.47
N ASP A 51 0.99 -2.39 15.64
CA ASP A 51 0.69 -0.96 15.59
C ASP A 51 -0.04 -0.55 16.87
N ALA A 52 -1.02 -1.34 17.31
CA ALA A 52 -1.73 -1.14 18.58
C ALA A 52 -0.78 -1.09 19.78
N PHE A 53 0.23 -1.97 19.82
CA PHE A 53 1.25 -1.95 20.87
C PHE A 53 2.05 -0.64 20.88
N LEU A 54 2.52 -0.18 19.72
CA LEU A 54 3.29 1.06 19.63
C LEU A 54 2.43 2.29 19.95
N MET A 55 1.17 2.30 19.52
CA MET A 55 0.20 3.33 19.85
C MET A 55 -0.12 3.37 21.35
N ALA A 56 -0.10 2.22 22.03
CA ALA A 56 -0.28 2.14 23.48
C ALA A 56 0.92 2.67 24.28
N ILE A 57 2.10 2.80 23.66
CA ILE A 57 3.31 3.36 24.27
C ILE A 57 3.43 4.85 24.03
N HIS A 58 3.10 5.32 22.81
CA HIS A 58 3.24 6.73 22.45
C HIS A 58 2.23 7.15 21.38
N VAL A 59 1.72 8.39 21.47
CA VAL A 59 0.76 8.96 20.48
C VAL A 59 1.36 8.95 19.07
N SER A 60 2.68 9.16 18.95
CA SER A 60 3.34 9.12 17.64
C SER A 60 3.66 7.71 17.14
N GLY A 61 3.28 6.66 17.88
CA GLY A 61 3.58 5.26 17.58
C GLY A 61 3.07 4.86 16.20
N ILE A 62 1.87 5.33 15.84
CA ILE A 62 1.26 5.12 14.52
C ILE A 62 2.17 5.66 13.40
N PHE A 63 2.60 6.93 13.44
CA PHE A 63 3.43 7.49 12.38
C PHE A 63 4.77 6.77 12.20
N LEU A 64 5.39 6.34 13.31
CA LEU A 64 6.68 5.65 13.28
C LEU A 64 6.56 4.27 12.64
N ILE A 65 5.54 3.50 13.03
CA ILE A 65 5.36 2.15 12.49
C ILE A 65 4.92 2.18 11.03
N SER A 66 4.05 3.12 10.65
CA SER A 66 3.65 3.32 9.25
C SER A 66 4.83 3.67 8.36
N ALA A 67 5.68 4.61 8.81
CA ALA A 67 6.88 4.99 8.07
C ALA A 67 7.85 3.82 7.91
N ALA A 68 8.10 3.08 9.00
CA ALA A 68 8.93 1.89 8.97
C ALA A 68 8.36 0.82 8.01
N TRP A 69 7.04 0.62 8.03
CA TRP A 69 6.37 -0.36 7.19
C TRP A 69 6.45 -0.03 5.70
N LEU A 70 6.24 1.23 5.32
CA LEU A 70 6.41 1.69 3.93
C LEU A 70 7.84 1.45 3.43
N ILE A 71 8.85 1.72 4.26
CA ILE A 71 10.26 1.44 3.93
C ILE A 71 10.47 -0.06 3.73
N ILE A 72 9.96 -0.90 4.64
CA ILE A 72 10.10 -2.36 4.56
C ILE A 72 9.48 -2.91 3.27
N ILE A 73 8.27 -2.45 2.90
CA ILE A 73 7.64 -2.84 1.63
C ILE A 73 8.54 -2.49 0.44
N GLY A 74 9.06 -1.27 0.41
CA GLY A 74 9.97 -0.79 -0.64
C GLY A 74 11.25 -1.62 -0.74
N LEU A 75 11.87 -1.92 0.40
CA LEU A 75 13.09 -2.73 0.47
C LEU A 75 12.81 -4.16 -0.01
N ILE A 76 11.87 -4.88 0.61
CA ILE A 76 11.53 -6.26 0.24
C ILE A 76 11.17 -6.34 -1.23
N GLY A 77 10.28 -5.46 -1.68
CA GLY A 77 9.81 -5.46 -3.06
C GLY A 77 10.90 -5.16 -4.08
N SER A 78 11.99 -4.49 -3.70
CA SER A 78 13.11 -4.20 -4.59
C SER A 78 14.02 -5.41 -4.83
N PHE A 79 14.12 -6.32 -3.85
CA PHE A 79 15.04 -7.47 -3.91
C PHE A 79 14.43 -8.76 -4.50
N ILE A 80 13.10 -8.87 -4.61
CA ILE A 80 12.44 -10.12 -5.05
C ILE A 80 12.20 -10.17 -6.57
N HIS A 81 11.96 -11.36 -7.14
CA HIS A 81 11.64 -11.50 -8.57
C HIS A 81 10.19 -11.05 -8.88
N TYR A 82 9.90 -10.59 -10.10
CA TYR A 82 8.59 -10.05 -10.54
C TYR A 82 7.37 -10.87 -10.09
N LYS A 83 7.38 -12.19 -10.31
CA LYS A 83 6.29 -13.09 -9.91
C LYS A 83 5.98 -12.99 -8.40
N TYR A 84 7.01 -12.97 -7.57
CA TYR A 84 6.86 -12.85 -6.12
C TYR A 84 6.54 -11.43 -5.69
N LEU A 85 7.06 -10.41 -6.40
CA LEU A 85 6.70 -9.02 -6.19
C LEU A 85 5.20 -8.82 -6.36
N LYS A 86 4.60 -9.34 -7.44
CA LYS A 86 3.17 -9.24 -7.67
C LYS A 86 2.36 -9.84 -6.51
N ILE A 87 2.74 -11.03 -6.05
CA ILE A 87 2.08 -11.70 -4.93
C ILE A 87 2.22 -10.87 -3.65
N PHE A 88 3.43 -10.37 -3.37
CA PHE A 88 3.70 -9.55 -2.19
C PHE A 88 2.90 -8.24 -2.19
N ILE A 89 2.88 -7.51 -3.30
CA ILE A 89 2.08 -6.28 -3.44
C ILE A 89 0.59 -6.58 -3.29
N LEU A 90 0.10 -7.65 -3.90
CA LEU A 90 -1.31 -8.04 -3.76
C LEU A 90 -1.64 -8.38 -2.30
N PHE A 91 -0.75 -9.10 -1.61
CA PHE A 91 -0.90 -9.40 -0.19
C PHE A 91 -0.98 -8.12 0.65
N VAL A 92 -0.03 -7.19 0.47
CA VAL A 92 -0.02 -5.90 1.20
C VAL A 92 -1.30 -5.11 0.91
N LEU A 93 -1.69 -5.04 -0.38
CA LEU A 93 -2.92 -4.37 -0.79
C LEU A 93 -4.15 -4.95 -0.07
N LEU A 94 -4.29 -6.28 -0.03
CA LEU A 94 -5.42 -6.95 0.60
C LEU A 94 -5.45 -6.72 2.13
N ALA A 95 -4.29 -6.86 2.80
CA ALA A 95 -4.19 -6.66 4.24
C ALA A 95 -4.61 -5.23 4.64
N HIS A 96 -4.08 -4.22 3.94
CA HIS A 96 -4.40 -2.81 4.22
C HIS A 96 -5.79 -2.41 3.74
N THR A 97 -6.29 -3.03 2.66
CA THR A 97 -7.68 -2.86 2.25
C THR A 97 -8.63 -3.33 3.33
N TRP A 98 -8.35 -4.50 3.94
CA TRP A 98 -9.16 -5.04 5.02
C TRP A 98 -9.13 -4.13 6.26
N GLY A 99 -7.94 -3.67 6.67
CA GLY A 99 -7.79 -2.74 7.80
C GLY A 99 -8.60 -1.45 7.61
N ALA A 100 -8.41 -0.77 6.48
CA ALA A 100 -9.15 0.44 6.14
C ALA A 100 -10.67 0.18 5.99
N SER A 101 -11.06 -0.99 5.51
CA SER A 101 -12.47 -1.39 5.38
C SER A 101 -13.17 -1.48 6.73
N SER A 102 -12.46 -1.84 7.81
CA SER A 102 -13.04 -1.87 9.15
C SER A 102 -13.48 -0.46 9.60
N TRP A 103 -12.63 0.55 9.37
CA TRP A 103 -12.94 1.95 9.62
C TRP A 103 -14.03 2.50 8.70
N LEU A 104 -13.94 2.22 7.40
CA LEU A 104 -14.96 2.63 6.43
C LEU A 104 -16.33 2.05 6.77
N SER A 105 -16.39 0.77 7.13
CA SER A 105 -17.65 0.12 7.52
C SER A 105 -18.27 0.80 8.73
N GLN A 106 -17.46 1.07 9.77
CA GLN A 106 -17.92 1.71 11.00
C GLN A 106 -18.40 3.15 10.81
N ASN A 107 -17.75 3.92 9.92
CA ASN A 107 -18.00 5.36 9.79
C ASN A 107 -18.90 5.74 8.59
N TYR A 108 -18.91 4.91 7.53
CA TYR A 108 -19.56 5.20 6.26
C TYR A 108 -20.41 4.05 5.70
N GLY A 109 -20.43 2.90 6.38
CA GLY A 109 -21.27 1.76 6.03
C GLY A 109 -20.76 0.92 4.84
N PHE A 110 -21.51 -0.13 4.54
CA PHE A 110 -21.12 -1.22 3.62
C PHE A 110 -20.73 -0.74 2.22
N TRP A 111 -21.48 0.21 1.64
CA TRP A 111 -21.23 0.64 0.26
C TRP A 111 -19.91 1.37 0.09
N SER A 112 -19.43 2.08 1.11
CA SER A 112 -18.12 2.73 1.08
C SER A 112 -16.98 1.70 0.98
N VAL A 113 -17.12 0.58 1.70
CA VAL A 113 -16.20 -0.57 1.64
C VAL A 113 -16.20 -1.20 0.25
N MET A 114 -17.38 -1.43 -0.34
CA MET A 114 -17.48 -2.03 -1.68
C MET A 114 -16.82 -1.14 -2.74
N VAL A 115 -17.05 0.18 -2.69
CA VAL A 115 -16.42 1.14 -3.60
C VAL A 115 -14.89 1.13 -3.43
N PHE A 116 -14.40 1.10 -2.19
CA PHE A 116 -12.97 1.08 -1.91
C PHE A 116 -12.29 -0.21 -2.39
N ILE A 117 -12.91 -1.37 -2.17
CA ILE A 117 -12.42 -2.66 -2.69
C ILE A 117 -12.39 -2.64 -4.22
N LEU A 118 -13.44 -2.13 -4.87
CA LEU A 118 -13.48 -2.01 -6.33
C LEU A 118 -12.36 -1.10 -6.83
N PHE A 119 -12.19 0.07 -6.20
CA PHE A 119 -11.12 1.01 -6.54
C PHE A 119 -9.73 0.36 -6.45
N ASN A 120 -9.42 -0.31 -5.32
CA ASN A 120 -8.14 -0.98 -5.12
C ASN A 120 -7.91 -2.11 -6.13
N SER A 121 -8.97 -2.83 -6.48
CA SER A 121 -8.93 -3.90 -7.50
C SER A 121 -8.60 -3.34 -8.89
N VAL A 122 -9.27 -2.26 -9.30
CA VAL A 122 -8.99 -1.56 -10.56
C VAL A 122 -7.57 -1.00 -10.58
N LEU A 123 -7.12 -0.38 -9.48
CA LEU A 123 -5.79 0.19 -9.36
C LEU A 123 -4.70 -0.89 -9.52
N PHE A 124 -4.87 -2.06 -8.89
CA PHE A 124 -3.95 -3.19 -9.03
C PHE A 124 -3.87 -3.69 -10.48
N VAL A 125 -5.01 -3.90 -11.13
CA VAL A 125 -5.04 -4.36 -12.53
C VAL A 125 -4.40 -3.33 -13.45
N LYS A 126 -4.74 -2.04 -13.30
CA LYS A 126 -4.23 -0.96 -14.17
C LYS A 126 -2.73 -0.76 -14.05
N THR A 127 -2.17 -0.87 -12.85
CA THR A 127 -0.72 -0.77 -12.63
C THR A 127 0.02 -1.96 -13.22
N GLU A 128 -0.54 -3.17 -13.16
CA GLU A 128 0.01 -4.35 -13.84
C GLU A 128 -0.06 -4.23 -15.37
N GLU A 129 -1.21 -3.85 -15.94
CA GLU A 129 -1.38 -3.64 -17.38
C GLU A 129 -0.38 -2.63 -17.93
N TYR A 130 -0.18 -1.53 -17.20
CA TYR A 130 0.80 -0.50 -17.56
C TYR A 130 2.24 -1.05 -17.51
N HIS A 131 2.58 -1.81 -16.46
CA HIS A 131 3.90 -2.44 -16.37
C HIS A 131 4.18 -3.38 -17.54
N LEU A 132 3.24 -4.28 -17.85
CA LEU A 132 3.38 -5.28 -18.91
C LEU A 132 3.44 -4.65 -20.31
N SER A 133 2.61 -3.64 -20.58
CA SER A 133 2.62 -2.93 -21.87
C SER A 133 3.95 -2.24 -22.11
N THR A 134 4.49 -1.55 -21.10
CA THR A 134 5.77 -0.87 -21.21
C THR A 134 6.94 -1.85 -21.32
N TYR A 135 6.91 -2.96 -20.57
CA TYR A 135 7.92 -4.02 -20.68
C TYR A 135 7.93 -4.66 -22.06
N LYS A 136 6.76 -4.94 -22.65
CA LYS A 136 6.65 -5.52 -23.98
C LYS A 136 7.19 -4.58 -25.07
N ALA A 137 6.87 -3.29 -25.00
CA ALA A 137 7.38 -2.29 -25.94
C ALA A 137 8.92 -2.23 -25.91
N TYR A 138 9.51 -2.20 -24.71
CA TYR A 138 10.96 -2.22 -24.54
C TYR A 138 11.62 -3.48 -25.13
N MET A 139 11.04 -4.65 -24.92
CA MET A 139 11.57 -5.91 -25.46
C MET A 139 11.42 -6.04 -26.98
N LEU A 140 10.55 -5.24 -27.60
CA LEU A 140 10.38 -5.17 -29.06
C LEU A 140 11.45 -4.26 -29.67
N ASP A 141 11.62 -3.09 -29.08
CA ASP A 141 12.62 -2.08 -29.47
C ASP A 141 14.04 -2.67 -29.46
N LYS A 142 14.41 -3.32 -28.36
CA LYS A 142 15.72 -3.98 -28.23
C LYS A 142 15.98 -5.06 -29.30
N ARG A 143 14.93 -5.78 -29.72
CA ARG A 143 15.06 -6.80 -30.77
C ARG A 143 15.30 -6.20 -32.15
N ILE A 144 14.85 -4.96 -32.39
CA ILE A 144 15.09 -4.25 -33.65
C ILE A 144 16.53 -3.71 -33.67
N GLU A 145 17.06 -3.24 -32.53
CA GLU A 145 18.46 -2.80 -32.44
C GLU A 145 19.48 -3.94 -32.65
N ASP A 146 19.11 -5.17 -32.30
CA ASP A 146 19.96 -6.37 -32.44
C ASP A 146 19.93 -6.99 -33.86
N LEU A 147 19.12 -6.46 -34.80
CA LEU A 147 18.97 -6.93 -36.20
C LEU A 147 19.69 -6.02 -37.20
#